data_AF-A0A7M3NMM3-F1
#
_entry.id   AF-A0A7M3NMM3-F1
#
_cell.length_a   1.000
_cell.length_b   1.000
_cell.length_c   1.000
_cell.angle_alpha   90.00
_cell.angle_beta   90.00
_cell.angle_gamma   90.00
#
_symmetry.space_group_name_H-M   'P 1'
#
loop_
_entity.id
_entity.type
_entity.pdbx_description
1 polymer ?
#
loop_
_entity_poly.entity_id
_entity_poly.type
_entity_poly.pdbx_seq_one_letter_code
_entity_poly.pdbx_strand_id
1 'polypeptide(L)'
;MTALALTPVEFVNEFYPNFWWIPAGILAAALGIKLPSIIRLWNDPLLRAVGGLLLLACSVFVFVAPSTIARVNRLTGIVNFSGPWVYSLLTAFCACCLLLIITWRSGLSDRSPRTRRAMRGVVAVYSGVIVAMWVLFALADVPVERLRDLDTYYATTPYVREMIVLYLLAHTTAALITNWLIWNWIRTDGLDAWLRWGLKFLGVGYTLQLVFDAAKITAVVTRWAGRNLDWLSTAVAPPIACLSAILVAVGFILPHAGQYLHDRWRIRLAHHELRPLYQLMRSVNGGGIPFALRATPELRLIRRETFIRDVLLPLARFVDEERRRRSYDAAVALGLPTQRAKALAAAVAILDAVDARSRAREGDGTGGTDTTELLRDIGAMSRALRDAEDIRAVRERARVQVRPDDVRVPN
;
A
#
# COMPACT_ATOMS: atom_id res chain seq x y z
N MET A 1 -47.44 -12.81 5.38
CA MET A 1 -46.20 -12.95 4.60
C MET A 1 -45.03 -13.02 5.58
N THR A 2 -44.75 -14.21 6.06
CA THR A 2 -43.65 -14.51 6.98
C THR A 2 -42.35 -14.59 6.16
N ALA A 3 -41.42 -13.67 6.43
CA ALA A 3 -40.06 -13.76 5.89
C ALA A 3 -39.40 -15.00 6.51
N LEU A 4 -39.34 -16.09 5.75
CA LEU A 4 -38.52 -17.24 6.08
C LEU A 4 -37.06 -16.74 6.11
N ALA A 5 -36.46 -16.75 7.29
CA ALA A 5 -35.03 -16.55 7.44
C ALA A 5 -34.33 -17.62 6.61
N LEU A 6 -33.73 -17.23 5.48
CA LEU A 6 -32.95 -18.12 4.63
C LEU A 6 -31.96 -18.88 5.52
N THR A 7 -31.97 -20.21 5.42
CA THR A 7 -30.92 -21.00 6.07
C THR A 7 -29.56 -20.56 5.51
N PRO A 8 -28.45 -20.67 6.27
CA PRO A 8 -27.13 -20.30 5.77
C PRO A 8 -26.78 -20.95 4.43
N VAL A 9 -27.30 -22.15 4.18
CA VAL A 9 -27.12 -22.90 2.93
C VAL A 9 -27.94 -22.32 1.78
N GLU A 10 -29.20 -21.92 2.02
CA GLU A 10 -30.03 -21.27 1.00
C GLU A 10 -29.54 -19.86 0.68
N PHE A 11 -29.14 -19.07 1.68
CA PHE A 11 -28.53 -17.76 1.49
C PHE A 11 -27.25 -17.85 0.64
N VAL A 12 -26.39 -18.82 0.95
CA VAL A 12 -25.17 -19.09 0.18
C VAL A 12 -25.53 -19.53 -1.24
N ASN A 13 -26.49 -20.43 -1.45
CA ASN A 13 -26.91 -20.89 -2.78
C ASN A 13 -27.55 -19.80 -3.66
N GLU A 14 -28.32 -18.89 -3.06
CA GLU A 14 -29.00 -17.79 -3.76
C GLU A 14 -28.02 -16.67 -4.15
N PHE A 15 -27.05 -16.35 -3.27
CA PHE A 15 -25.97 -15.40 -3.57
C PHE A 15 -24.80 -16.01 -4.35
N TYR A 16 -24.68 -17.34 -4.41
CA TYR A 16 -23.56 -18.09 -5.00
C TYR A 16 -23.18 -17.69 -6.43
N PRO A 17 -24.13 -17.45 -7.36
CA PRO A 17 -23.78 -17.09 -8.74
C PRO A 17 -23.07 -15.74 -8.84
N ASN A 18 -23.41 -14.79 -7.95
CA ASN A 18 -22.84 -13.45 -7.89
C ASN A 18 -21.61 -13.38 -6.97
N PHE A 19 -21.51 -14.30 -6.00
CA PHE A 19 -20.47 -14.33 -4.99
C PHE A 19 -19.05 -14.50 -5.57
N TRP A 20 -18.88 -15.31 -6.63
CA TRP A 20 -17.58 -15.49 -7.30
C TRP A 20 -17.06 -14.23 -8.00
N TRP A 21 -17.97 -13.34 -8.41
CA TRP A 21 -17.62 -12.11 -9.11
C TRP A 21 -17.19 -10.98 -8.16
N ILE A 22 -17.51 -11.08 -6.87
CA ILE A 22 -17.13 -10.06 -5.88
C ILE A 22 -15.60 -10.05 -5.66
N PRO A 23 -14.93 -11.17 -5.32
CA PRO A 23 -13.46 -11.21 -5.24
C PRO A 23 -12.81 -10.90 -6.59
N ALA A 24 -13.36 -11.41 -7.69
CA ALA A 24 -12.86 -11.11 -9.03
C ALA A 24 -12.91 -9.62 -9.34
N GLY A 25 -14.01 -8.94 -9.00
CA GLY A 25 -14.20 -7.50 -9.18
C GLY A 25 -13.27 -6.68 -8.28
N ILE A 26 -13.09 -7.07 -7.01
CA ILE A 26 -12.15 -6.43 -6.09
C ILE A 26 -10.71 -6.57 -6.60
N LEU A 27 -10.31 -7.77 -7.03
CA LEU A 27 -9.00 -8.04 -7.59
C LEU A 27 -8.78 -7.31 -8.93
N ALA A 28 -9.80 -7.25 -9.79
CA ALA A 28 -9.75 -6.51 -11.04
C ALA A 28 -9.65 -5.00 -10.81
N ALA A 29 -10.38 -4.46 -9.83
CA ALA A 29 -10.25 -3.06 -9.42
C ALA A 29 -8.85 -2.78 -8.85
N ALA A 30 -8.32 -3.66 -8.00
CA ALA A 30 -6.97 -3.55 -7.47
C ALA A 30 -5.91 -3.60 -8.58
N LEU A 31 -6.08 -4.51 -9.55
CA LEU A 31 -5.23 -4.60 -10.74
C LEU A 31 -5.33 -3.31 -11.54
N GLY A 32 -6.53 -2.79 -11.81
CA GLY A 32 -6.76 -1.54 -12.53
C GLY A 32 -6.15 -0.32 -11.85
N ILE A 33 -6.21 -0.25 -10.52
CA ILE A 33 -5.57 0.83 -9.73
C ILE A 33 -4.04 0.74 -9.80
N LYS A 34 -3.46 -0.47 -9.76
CA LYS A 34 -2.01 -0.68 -9.87
C LYS A 34 -1.49 -0.67 -11.30
N LEU A 35 -2.35 -0.86 -12.30
CA LEU A 35 -1.97 -1.00 -13.71
C LEU A 35 -1.14 0.20 -14.23
N PRO A 36 -1.45 1.48 -13.93
CA PRO A 36 -0.64 2.60 -14.36
C PRO A 36 0.77 2.57 -13.76
N SER A 37 0.91 2.15 -12.51
CA SER A 37 2.20 2.01 -11.84
C SER A 37 2.99 0.82 -12.38
N ILE A 38 2.32 -0.30 -12.69
CA ILE A 38 2.94 -1.48 -13.30
C ILE A 38 3.43 -1.15 -14.72
N ILE A 39 2.63 -0.44 -15.52
CA ILE A 39 3.02 -0.01 -16.87
C ILE A 39 4.19 0.98 -16.80
N ARG A 40 4.13 1.96 -15.89
CA ARG A 40 5.15 3.02 -15.76
C ARG A 40 6.48 2.51 -15.19
N LEU A 41 6.45 1.48 -14.36
CA LEU A 41 7.62 0.84 -13.75
C LEU A 41 7.77 -0.62 -14.21
N TRP A 42 7.43 -0.92 -15.47
CA TRP A 42 7.52 -2.29 -16.00
C TRP A 42 8.93 -2.90 -15.93
N ASN A 43 9.95 -2.04 -15.85
CA ASN A 43 11.34 -2.45 -15.68
C ASN A 43 11.67 -2.95 -14.27
N ASP A 44 10.80 -2.71 -13.27
CA ASP A 44 10.97 -3.24 -11.93
C ASP A 44 10.48 -4.71 -11.87
N PRO A 45 11.37 -5.69 -11.66
CA PRO A 45 11.02 -7.10 -11.61
C PRO A 45 9.97 -7.42 -10.54
N LEU A 46 9.94 -6.66 -9.44
CA LEU A 46 9.03 -6.91 -8.33
C LEU A 46 7.59 -6.52 -8.69
N LEU A 47 7.40 -5.34 -9.30
CA LEU A 47 6.09 -4.88 -9.74
C LEU A 47 5.50 -5.80 -10.82
N ARG A 48 6.34 -6.32 -11.71
CA ARG A 48 5.94 -7.36 -12.68
C ARG A 48 5.48 -8.65 -11.98
N ALA A 49 6.23 -9.14 -10.99
CA ALA A 49 5.86 -10.35 -10.26
C ALA A 49 4.54 -10.20 -9.51
N VAL A 50 4.33 -9.06 -8.83
CA VAL A 50 3.07 -8.76 -8.13
C VAL A 50 1.91 -8.61 -9.12
N GLY A 51 2.11 -7.91 -10.24
CA GLY A 51 1.10 -7.78 -11.29
C GLY A 51 0.70 -9.12 -11.90
N GLY A 52 1.69 -9.98 -12.19
CA GLY A 52 1.45 -11.34 -12.67
C GLY A 52 0.70 -12.21 -11.66
N LEU A 53 1.03 -12.08 -10.37
CA LEU A 53 0.33 -12.80 -9.30
C LEU A 53 -1.14 -12.35 -9.17
N LEU A 54 -1.41 -11.04 -9.28
CA LEU A 54 -2.78 -10.52 -9.28
C LEU A 54 -3.57 -10.99 -10.50
N LEU A 55 -2.96 -11.00 -11.69
CA LEU A 55 -3.59 -11.52 -12.91
C LEU A 55 -3.91 -13.02 -12.77
N LEU A 56 -2.98 -13.79 -12.22
CA LEU A 56 -3.17 -15.22 -11.97
C LEU A 56 -4.30 -15.45 -10.95
N ALA A 57 -4.35 -14.67 -9.86
CA ALA A 57 -5.44 -14.71 -8.89
C ALA A 57 -6.79 -14.41 -9.53
N CYS A 58 -6.89 -13.33 -10.35
CA CYS A 58 -8.10 -13.02 -11.11
C CYS A 58 -8.51 -14.20 -12.00
N SER A 59 -7.54 -14.82 -12.68
CA SER A 59 -7.78 -15.96 -13.56
C SER A 59 -8.37 -17.14 -12.79
N VAL A 60 -7.83 -17.48 -11.60
CA VAL A 60 -8.39 -18.52 -10.72
C VAL A 60 -9.88 -18.26 -10.44
N PHE A 61 -10.24 -17.04 -10.04
CA PHE A 61 -11.64 -16.69 -9.75
C PHE A 61 -12.56 -16.78 -10.96
N VAL A 62 -12.08 -16.38 -12.13
CA VAL A 62 -12.85 -16.49 -13.37
C VAL A 62 -13.10 -17.97 -13.72
N PHE A 63 -12.08 -18.82 -13.62
CA PHE A 63 -12.15 -20.22 -14.03
C PHE A 63 -12.81 -21.16 -13.01
N VAL A 64 -12.85 -20.80 -11.72
CA VAL A 64 -13.54 -21.59 -10.69
C VAL A 64 -15.06 -21.34 -10.68
N ALA A 65 -15.53 -20.26 -11.32
CA ALA A 65 -16.97 -19.97 -11.40
C ALA A 65 -17.71 -21.09 -12.15
N PRO A 66 -18.79 -21.67 -11.59
CA PRO A 66 -19.50 -22.80 -12.21
C PRO A 66 -19.97 -22.54 -13.65
N SER A 67 -20.31 -21.29 -13.98
CA SER A 67 -20.68 -20.87 -15.34
C SER A 67 -19.51 -20.95 -16.31
N THR A 68 -18.31 -20.55 -15.87
CA THR A 68 -17.08 -20.65 -16.66
C THR A 68 -16.64 -22.10 -16.80
N ILE A 69 -16.71 -22.90 -15.74
CA ILE A 69 -16.42 -24.34 -15.76
C ILE A 69 -17.26 -25.03 -16.84
N ALA A 70 -18.58 -24.82 -16.81
CA ALA A 70 -19.49 -25.42 -17.79
C ALA A 70 -19.19 -24.92 -19.22
N ARG A 71 -18.80 -23.64 -19.38
CA ARG A 71 -18.43 -23.08 -20.68
C ARG A 71 -17.14 -23.68 -21.22
N VAL A 72 -16.12 -23.83 -20.39
CA VAL A 72 -14.82 -24.41 -20.77
C VAL A 72 -15.00 -25.87 -21.14
N ASN A 73 -15.74 -26.67 -20.35
CA ASN A 73 -16.03 -28.07 -20.68
C ASN A 73 -16.75 -28.20 -22.04
N ARG A 74 -17.73 -27.33 -22.32
CA ARG A 74 -18.41 -27.28 -23.63
C ARG A 74 -17.48 -26.89 -24.77
N LEU A 75 -16.57 -25.94 -24.55
CA LEU A 75 -15.64 -25.46 -25.57
C LEU A 75 -14.58 -26.49 -25.93
N THR A 76 -14.09 -27.24 -24.94
CA THR A 76 -13.11 -28.32 -25.18
C THR A 76 -13.76 -29.61 -25.66
N GLY A 77 -15.06 -29.79 -25.41
CA GLY A 77 -15.79 -31.03 -25.68
C GLY A 77 -15.44 -32.16 -24.72
N ILE A 78 -14.64 -31.89 -23.68
CA ILE A 78 -14.17 -32.88 -22.71
C ILE A 78 -14.88 -32.64 -21.38
N VAL A 79 -15.60 -33.66 -20.91
CA VAL A 79 -16.31 -33.63 -19.63
C VAL A 79 -15.31 -33.41 -18.49
N ASN A 80 -15.62 -32.47 -17.59
CA ASN A 80 -14.78 -32.13 -16.42
C ASN A 80 -13.36 -31.61 -16.75
N PHE A 81 -13.06 -31.19 -17.98
CA PHE A 81 -11.77 -30.60 -18.36
C PHE A 81 -11.32 -29.46 -17.44
N SER A 82 -12.29 -28.66 -16.97
CA SER A 82 -12.04 -27.56 -16.06
C SER A 82 -11.45 -27.98 -14.70
N GLY A 83 -11.62 -29.25 -14.29
CA GLY A 83 -11.08 -29.78 -13.03
C GLY A 83 -9.55 -29.65 -12.95
N PRO A 84 -8.78 -30.38 -13.78
CA PRO A 84 -7.32 -30.26 -13.80
C PRO A 84 -6.85 -28.85 -14.16
N TRP A 85 -7.60 -28.10 -14.98
CA TRP A 85 -7.28 -26.72 -15.32
C TRP A 85 -7.31 -25.79 -14.10
N VAL A 86 -8.40 -25.80 -13.33
CA VAL A 86 -8.55 -24.98 -12.12
C VAL A 86 -7.54 -25.40 -11.06
N TYR A 87 -7.32 -26.71 -10.86
CA TYR A 87 -6.30 -27.19 -9.93
C TYR A 87 -4.90 -26.75 -10.35
N SER A 88 -4.59 -26.72 -11.65
CA SER A 88 -3.32 -26.22 -12.17
C SER A 88 -3.13 -24.74 -11.87
N LEU A 89 -4.16 -23.91 -12.07
CA LEU A 89 -4.11 -22.48 -11.77
C LEU A 89 -3.92 -22.22 -10.28
N LEU A 90 -4.64 -22.94 -9.41
CA LEU A 90 -4.48 -22.85 -7.95
C LEU A 90 -3.07 -23.27 -7.53
N THR A 91 -2.57 -24.38 -8.06
CA THR A 91 -1.23 -24.91 -7.79
C THR A 91 -0.15 -23.93 -8.23
N ALA A 92 -0.28 -23.36 -9.43
CA ALA A 92 0.62 -22.33 -9.94
C ALA A 92 0.57 -21.05 -9.10
N PHE A 93 -0.62 -20.62 -8.68
CA PHE A 93 -0.79 -19.45 -7.81
C PHE A 93 -0.05 -19.64 -6.48
N CYS A 94 -0.25 -20.79 -5.82
CA CYS A 94 0.45 -21.14 -4.58
C CYS A 94 1.97 -21.17 -4.77
N ALA A 95 2.46 -21.75 -5.87
CA ALA A 95 3.89 -21.77 -6.20
C ALA A 95 4.44 -20.35 -6.40
N CYS A 96 3.73 -19.49 -7.14
CA CYS A 96 4.12 -18.10 -7.35
C CYS A 96 4.14 -17.30 -6.04
N CYS A 97 3.15 -17.49 -5.16
CA CYS A 97 3.14 -16.91 -3.82
C CYS A 97 4.37 -17.33 -3.00
N LEU A 98 4.70 -18.62 -3.00
CA LEU A 98 5.86 -19.14 -2.28
C LEU A 98 7.17 -18.57 -2.83
N LEU A 99 7.32 -18.52 -4.15
CA LEU A 99 8.48 -17.90 -4.82
C LEU A 99 8.62 -16.42 -4.48
N LEU A 100 7.51 -15.68 -4.43
CA LEU A 100 7.51 -14.27 -4.07
C LEU A 100 8.01 -14.07 -2.64
N ILE A 101 7.55 -14.90 -1.69
CA ILE A 101 7.99 -14.84 -0.29
C ILE A 101 9.46 -15.22 -0.14
N ILE A 102 9.94 -16.25 -0.85
CA ILE A 102 11.36 -16.62 -0.87
C ILE A 102 12.21 -15.45 -1.38
N THR A 103 11.77 -14.80 -2.46
CA THR A 103 12.46 -13.66 -3.07
C THR A 103 12.46 -12.45 -2.14
N TRP A 104 11.36 -12.18 -1.44
CA TRP A 104 11.28 -11.11 -0.44
C TRP A 104 12.20 -11.35 0.75
N ARG A 105 12.25 -12.59 1.25
CA ARG A 105 13.07 -12.94 2.41
C ARG A 105 14.56 -12.83 2.15
N SER A 106 15.00 -13.28 0.97
CA SER A 106 16.41 -13.20 0.56
C SER A 106 16.81 -11.78 0.15
N GLY A 107 15.84 -10.95 -0.21
CA GLY A 107 16.06 -9.61 -0.77
C GLY A 107 16.31 -9.71 -2.28
N LEU A 108 15.79 -8.73 -3.04
CA LEU A 108 15.84 -8.72 -4.51
C LEU A 108 17.27 -8.83 -5.09
N SER A 109 18.27 -8.48 -4.29
CA SER A 109 19.70 -8.48 -4.65
C SER A 109 20.42 -9.78 -4.29
N ASP A 110 19.87 -10.62 -3.42
CA ASP A 110 20.51 -11.88 -3.03
C ASP A 110 20.31 -12.94 -4.12
N ARG A 111 21.36 -13.13 -4.90
CA ARG A 111 21.44 -14.15 -5.96
C ARG A 111 22.18 -15.40 -5.50
N SER A 112 22.20 -15.69 -4.20
CA SER A 112 22.92 -16.85 -3.68
C SER A 112 22.52 -18.15 -4.40
N PRO A 113 23.47 -19.06 -4.67
CA PRO A 113 23.18 -20.34 -5.33
C PRO A 113 22.12 -21.16 -4.59
N ARG A 114 22.03 -21.00 -3.26
CA ARG A 114 21.04 -21.65 -2.41
C ARG A 114 19.62 -21.16 -2.71
N THR A 115 19.40 -19.84 -2.80
CA THR A 115 18.10 -19.26 -3.15
C THR A 115 17.67 -19.68 -4.55
N ARG A 116 18.57 -19.62 -5.54
CA ARG A 116 18.24 -20.06 -6.91
C ARG A 116 17.88 -21.55 -6.99
N ARG A 117 18.57 -22.41 -6.23
CA ARG A 117 18.27 -23.85 -6.18
C ARG A 117 16.92 -24.10 -5.50
N ALA A 118 16.60 -23.38 -4.42
CA ALA A 118 15.30 -23.47 -3.77
C ALA A 118 14.17 -23.04 -4.72
N MET A 119 14.31 -21.91 -5.41
CA MET A 119 13.32 -21.44 -6.39
C MET A 119 13.12 -22.44 -7.53
N ARG A 120 14.21 -22.98 -8.11
CA ARG A 120 14.12 -24.02 -9.14
C ARG A 120 13.47 -25.29 -8.62
N GLY A 121 13.73 -25.67 -7.37
CA GLY A 121 13.09 -26.80 -6.72
C GLY A 121 11.58 -26.62 -6.60
N VAL A 122 11.13 -25.43 -6.15
CA VAL A 122 9.70 -25.08 -6.11
C VAL A 122 9.09 -25.18 -7.51
N VAL A 123 9.69 -24.54 -8.51
CA VAL A 123 9.17 -24.59 -9.89
C VAL A 123 9.10 -26.03 -10.40
N ALA A 124 10.15 -26.84 -10.22
CA ALA A 124 10.19 -28.21 -10.69
C ALA A 124 9.12 -29.08 -10.01
N VAL A 125 8.98 -28.99 -8.68
CA VAL A 125 7.99 -29.76 -7.92
C VAL A 125 6.56 -29.39 -8.35
N TYR A 126 6.22 -28.10 -8.35
CA TYR A 126 4.86 -27.67 -8.68
C TYR A 126 4.53 -27.85 -10.17
N SER A 127 5.50 -27.72 -11.08
CA SER A 127 5.30 -28.07 -12.49
C SER A 127 5.09 -29.57 -12.67
N GLY A 128 5.83 -30.40 -11.92
CA GLY A 128 5.65 -31.85 -11.89
C GLY A 128 4.27 -32.24 -11.38
N VAL A 129 3.78 -31.59 -10.31
CA VAL A 129 2.41 -31.76 -9.79
C VAL A 129 1.37 -31.42 -10.86
N ILE A 130 1.53 -30.31 -11.59
CA ILE A 130 0.64 -29.93 -12.69
C ILE A 130 0.61 -31.01 -13.77
N VAL A 131 1.77 -31.45 -14.25
CA VAL A 131 1.85 -32.50 -15.26
C VAL A 131 1.19 -33.80 -14.76
N ALA A 132 1.46 -34.20 -13.52
CA ALA A 132 0.86 -35.40 -12.93
C ALA A 132 -0.66 -35.30 -12.81
N MET A 133 -1.22 -34.14 -12.45
CA MET A 133 -2.68 -33.92 -12.43
C MET A 133 -3.30 -34.13 -13.82
N TRP A 134 -2.66 -33.61 -14.88
CA TRP A 134 -3.13 -33.81 -16.25
C TRP A 134 -3.03 -35.26 -16.71
N VAL A 135 -1.95 -35.96 -16.36
CA VAL A 135 -1.78 -37.38 -16.66
C VAL A 135 -2.85 -38.21 -15.95
N LEU A 136 -3.08 -37.97 -14.66
CA LEU A 136 -4.12 -38.65 -13.89
C LEU A 136 -5.51 -38.40 -14.47
N PHE A 137 -5.80 -37.16 -14.86
CA PHE A 137 -7.07 -36.84 -15.54
C PHE A 137 -7.22 -37.59 -16.87
N ALA A 138 -6.16 -37.69 -17.68
CA ALA A 138 -6.21 -38.39 -18.96
C ALA A 138 -6.41 -39.91 -18.81
N LEU A 139 -6.01 -40.50 -17.67
CA LEU A 139 -6.21 -41.92 -17.35
C LEU A 139 -7.56 -42.19 -16.68
N ALA A 140 -8.26 -41.17 -16.23
CA ALA A 140 -9.48 -41.30 -15.45
C ALA A 140 -10.73 -41.46 -16.32
N ASP A 141 -11.69 -42.24 -15.81
CA ASP A 141 -13.04 -42.32 -16.37
C ASP A 141 -13.99 -41.39 -15.61
N VAL A 142 -14.39 -40.28 -16.25
CA VAL A 142 -15.20 -39.20 -15.65
C VAL A 142 -16.40 -38.80 -16.52
N PRO A 143 -17.35 -39.72 -16.77
CA PRO A 143 -18.41 -39.51 -17.76
C PRO A 143 -19.47 -38.48 -17.32
N VAL A 144 -19.63 -38.26 -16.01
CA VAL A 144 -20.64 -37.35 -15.45
C VAL A 144 -20.02 -35.98 -15.17
N GLU A 145 -20.56 -34.92 -15.79
CA GLU A 145 -20.12 -33.55 -15.53
C GLU A 145 -20.49 -33.11 -14.10
N ARG A 146 -19.49 -32.67 -13.32
CA ARG A 146 -19.66 -32.13 -11.97
C ARG A 146 -19.05 -30.73 -11.89
N LEU A 147 -19.91 -29.73 -11.67
CA LEU A 147 -19.48 -28.32 -11.63
C LEU A 147 -19.05 -27.82 -10.25
N ARG A 148 -19.42 -28.51 -9.16
CA ARG A 148 -19.26 -28.01 -7.78
C ARG A 148 -18.67 -29.01 -6.81
N ASP A 149 -18.96 -30.29 -6.99
CA ASP A 149 -18.68 -31.36 -6.04
C ASP A 149 -17.85 -32.48 -6.67
N LEU A 150 -17.05 -32.16 -7.69
CA LEU A 150 -16.12 -33.09 -8.32
C LEU A 150 -15.26 -33.81 -7.27
N ASP A 151 -14.75 -33.04 -6.30
CA ASP A 151 -13.87 -33.51 -5.22
C ASP A 151 -14.51 -34.60 -4.35
N THR A 152 -15.83 -34.55 -4.13
CA THR A 152 -16.53 -35.52 -3.25
C THR A 152 -17.23 -36.61 -4.05
N TYR A 153 -17.73 -36.31 -5.24
CA TYR A 153 -18.39 -37.28 -6.12
C TYR A 153 -17.39 -38.33 -6.65
N TYR A 154 -16.24 -37.88 -7.17
CA TYR A 154 -15.21 -38.77 -7.71
C TYR A 154 -14.14 -39.16 -6.67
N ALA A 155 -14.42 -38.95 -5.37
CA ALA A 155 -13.47 -39.24 -4.29
C ALA A 155 -12.99 -40.70 -4.27
N THR A 156 -13.80 -41.65 -4.74
CA THR A 156 -13.46 -43.09 -4.78
C THR A 156 -13.09 -43.58 -6.19
N THR A 157 -13.10 -42.70 -7.19
CA THR A 157 -12.83 -43.08 -8.59
C THR A 157 -11.32 -43.13 -8.85
N PRO A 158 -10.79 -44.22 -9.44
CA PRO A 158 -9.37 -44.32 -9.76
C PRO A 158 -8.86 -43.16 -10.62
N TYR A 159 -7.61 -42.77 -10.39
CA TYR A 159 -6.89 -41.64 -10.99
C TYR A 159 -7.44 -40.26 -10.60
N VAL A 160 -8.76 -40.06 -10.54
CA VAL A 160 -9.35 -38.80 -10.05
C VAL A 160 -9.13 -38.63 -8.56
N ARG A 161 -9.29 -39.70 -7.77
CA ARG A 161 -8.96 -39.69 -6.34
C ARG A 161 -7.53 -39.22 -6.11
N GLU A 162 -6.59 -39.83 -6.83
CA GLU A 162 -5.16 -39.49 -6.75
C GLU A 162 -4.93 -38.04 -7.19
N MET A 163 -5.62 -37.56 -8.23
CA MET A 163 -5.54 -36.16 -8.68
C MET A 163 -6.03 -35.20 -7.59
N ILE A 164 -7.19 -35.47 -6.97
CA ILE A 164 -7.76 -34.65 -5.88
C ILE A 164 -6.79 -34.61 -4.70
N VAL A 165 -6.28 -35.77 -4.28
CA VAL A 165 -5.32 -35.88 -3.17
C VAL A 165 -4.03 -35.15 -3.48
N LEU A 166 -3.49 -35.31 -4.69
CA LEU A 166 -2.26 -34.66 -5.13
C LEU A 166 -2.40 -33.13 -5.12
N TYR A 167 -3.52 -32.62 -5.63
CA TYR A 167 -3.86 -31.19 -5.57
C TYR A 167 -3.94 -30.71 -4.12
N LEU A 168 -4.74 -31.38 -3.27
CA LEU A 168 -4.94 -30.98 -1.88
C LEU A 168 -3.62 -31.01 -1.09
N LEU A 169 -2.78 -32.02 -1.30
CA LEU A 169 -1.47 -32.11 -0.65
C LEU A 169 -0.53 -30.99 -1.11
N ALA A 170 -0.44 -30.74 -2.42
CA ALA A 170 0.43 -29.69 -2.95
C ALA A 170 0.00 -28.29 -2.48
N HIS A 171 -1.32 -28.04 -2.48
CA HIS A 171 -1.92 -26.79 -2.03
C HIS A 171 -1.73 -26.59 -0.51
N THR A 172 -2.07 -27.61 0.30
CA THR A 172 -1.89 -27.58 1.76
C THR A 172 -0.43 -27.38 2.14
N THR A 173 0.49 -28.06 1.46
CA THR A 173 1.94 -27.93 1.71
C THR A 173 2.42 -26.51 1.41
N ALA A 174 1.97 -25.92 0.28
CA ALA A 174 2.30 -24.54 -0.07
C ALA A 174 1.78 -23.56 1.00
N ALA A 175 0.53 -23.74 1.41
CA ALA A 175 -0.13 -22.91 2.41
C ALA A 175 0.53 -23.02 3.78
N LEU A 176 0.87 -24.24 4.22
CA LEU A 176 1.56 -24.49 5.49
C LEU A 176 2.93 -23.82 5.55
N ILE A 177 3.76 -24.05 4.51
CA ILE A 177 5.09 -23.46 4.42
C ILE A 177 4.94 -21.93 4.43
N THR A 178 4.08 -21.40 3.58
CA THR A 178 3.86 -19.95 3.46
C THR A 178 3.39 -19.34 4.78
N ASN A 179 2.39 -19.94 5.41
CA ASN A 179 1.87 -19.51 6.71
C ASN A 179 2.99 -19.51 7.76
N TRP A 180 3.74 -20.60 7.88
CA TRP A 180 4.85 -20.71 8.82
C TRP A 180 5.92 -19.62 8.61
N LEU A 181 6.32 -19.37 7.35
CA LEU A 181 7.27 -18.31 7.01
C LEU A 181 6.75 -16.93 7.43
N ILE A 182 5.48 -16.64 7.14
CA ILE A 182 4.83 -15.35 7.47
C ILE A 182 4.78 -15.16 8.98
N TRP A 183 4.31 -16.15 9.74
CA TRP A 183 4.21 -16.07 11.21
C TRP A 183 5.57 -15.95 11.89
N ASN A 184 6.61 -16.55 11.32
CA ASN A 184 7.97 -16.35 11.81
C ASN A 184 8.45 -14.92 11.54
N TRP A 185 8.10 -14.36 10.38
CA TRP A 185 8.53 -13.02 10.00
C TRP A 185 7.79 -11.91 10.76
N ILE A 186 6.49 -12.07 11.06
CA ILE A 186 5.72 -11.14 11.89
C ILE A 186 6.37 -10.92 13.27
N ARG A 187 7.06 -11.94 13.80
CA ARG A 187 7.76 -11.91 15.08
C ARG A 187 9.12 -11.22 15.04
N THR A 188 9.61 -10.82 13.86
CA THR A 188 10.90 -10.14 13.74
C THR A 188 10.75 -8.65 14.06
N ASP A 189 11.60 -8.14 14.95
CA ASP A 189 11.60 -6.72 15.34
C ASP A 189 12.14 -5.81 14.22
N GLY A 190 11.62 -4.58 14.12
CA GLY A 190 12.06 -3.58 13.14
C GLY A 190 11.16 -3.38 11.90
N LEU A 191 10.01 -4.08 11.80
CA LEU A 191 9.06 -3.88 10.71
C LEU A 191 8.24 -2.59 10.88
N ASP A 192 8.13 -1.80 9.79
CA ASP A 192 7.20 -0.67 9.68
C ASP A 192 5.75 -1.13 9.96
N ALA A 193 4.95 -0.25 10.58
CA ALA A 193 3.58 -0.56 11.01
C ALA A 193 2.71 -1.02 9.83
N TRP A 194 2.83 -0.39 8.66
CA TRP A 194 2.07 -0.77 7.45
C TRP A 194 2.47 -2.14 6.91
N LEU A 195 3.77 -2.44 6.91
CA LEU A 195 4.29 -3.74 6.51
C LEU A 195 3.82 -4.83 7.46
N ARG A 196 3.85 -4.57 8.77
CA ARG A 196 3.34 -5.48 9.81
C ARG A 196 1.85 -5.77 9.62
N TRP A 197 1.04 -4.76 9.31
CA TRP A 197 -0.39 -4.96 9.02
C TRP A 197 -0.62 -5.77 7.75
N GLY A 198 0.09 -5.48 6.65
CA GLY A 198 0.01 -6.27 5.42
C GLY A 198 0.38 -7.74 5.67
N LEU A 199 1.42 -7.98 6.46
CA LEU A 199 1.87 -9.32 6.80
C LEU A 199 0.88 -10.06 7.71
N LYS A 200 0.22 -9.37 8.64
CA LYS A 200 -0.89 -9.94 9.44
C LYS A 200 -2.05 -10.37 8.56
N PHE A 201 -2.50 -9.51 7.63
CA PHE A 201 -3.56 -9.87 6.69
C PHE A 201 -3.20 -11.08 5.84
N LEU A 202 -1.95 -11.13 5.38
CA LEU A 202 -1.41 -12.28 4.65
C LEU A 202 -1.45 -13.55 5.51
N GLY A 203 -0.99 -13.48 6.77
CA GLY A 203 -1.01 -14.62 7.70
C GLY A 203 -2.42 -15.14 8.00
N VAL A 204 -3.38 -14.24 8.26
CA VAL A 204 -4.79 -14.63 8.45
C VAL A 204 -5.35 -15.23 7.17
N GLY A 205 -5.04 -14.66 6.01
CA GLY A 205 -5.44 -15.19 4.70
C GLY A 205 -4.97 -16.63 4.47
N TYR A 206 -3.68 -16.91 4.70
CA TYR A 206 -3.16 -18.28 4.58
C TYR A 206 -3.67 -19.23 5.66
N THR A 207 -3.97 -18.72 6.85
CA THR A 207 -4.62 -19.53 7.90
C THR A 207 -6.02 -19.95 7.47
N LEU A 208 -6.81 -19.05 6.88
CA LEU A 208 -8.09 -19.40 6.28
C LEU A 208 -7.95 -20.39 5.11
N GLN A 209 -6.87 -20.29 4.33
CA GLN A 209 -6.57 -21.26 3.28
C GLN A 209 -6.38 -22.68 3.85
N LEU A 210 -5.71 -22.81 5.00
CA LEU A 210 -5.57 -24.09 5.70
C LEU A 210 -6.90 -24.60 6.25
N VAL A 211 -7.80 -23.71 6.71
CA VAL A 211 -9.16 -24.10 7.10
C VAL A 211 -9.96 -24.60 5.90
N PHE A 212 -9.80 -23.97 4.74
CA PHE A 212 -10.36 -24.45 3.47
C PHE A 212 -9.84 -25.85 3.12
N ASP A 213 -8.53 -26.06 3.22
CA ASP A 213 -7.92 -27.37 2.93
C ASP A 213 -8.39 -28.44 3.91
N ALA A 214 -8.46 -28.12 5.21
CA ALA A 214 -8.98 -29.02 6.23
C ALA A 214 -10.44 -29.41 5.93
N ALA A 215 -11.28 -28.43 5.56
CA ALA A 215 -12.66 -28.67 5.15
C ALA A 215 -12.76 -29.64 3.96
N LYS A 216 -11.94 -29.42 2.91
CA LYS A 216 -11.89 -30.29 1.73
C LYS A 216 -11.39 -31.69 2.06
N ILE A 217 -10.27 -31.81 2.77
CA ILE A 217 -9.68 -33.10 3.16
C ILE A 217 -10.67 -33.89 4.03
N THR A 218 -11.33 -33.25 5.01
CA THR A 218 -12.33 -33.91 5.84
C THR A 218 -13.50 -34.43 4.99
N ALA A 219 -14.00 -33.66 4.02
CA ALA A 219 -15.06 -34.11 3.12
C ALA A 219 -14.64 -35.33 2.28
N VAL A 220 -13.40 -35.35 1.76
CA VAL A 220 -12.87 -36.48 0.98
C VAL A 220 -12.65 -37.73 1.85
N VAL A 221 -12.01 -37.58 3.01
CA VAL A 221 -11.73 -38.71 3.93
C VAL A 221 -13.03 -39.32 4.45
N THR A 222 -14.04 -38.50 4.72
CA THR A 222 -15.34 -39.00 5.20
C THR A 222 -16.08 -39.79 4.13
N ARG A 223 -15.94 -39.43 2.85
CA ARG A 223 -16.41 -40.23 1.72
C ARG A 223 -15.73 -41.59 1.64
N TRP A 224 -14.43 -41.68 1.90
CA TRP A 224 -13.72 -42.96 1.99
C TRP A 224 -14.17 -43.81 3.18
N ALA A 225 -14.59 -43.17 4.27
CA ALA A 225 -15.19 -43.84 5.43
C ALA A 225 -16.68 -44.20 5.24
N GLY A 226 -17.24 -44.03 4.03
CA GLY A 226 -18.65 -44.32 3.74
C GLY A 226 -19.65 -43.32 4.33
N ARG A 227 -19.19 -42.16 4.83
CA ARG A 227 -20.03 -41.09 5.38
C ARG A 227 -20.15 -39.93 4.38
N ASN A 228 -21.13 -39.05 4.59
CA ASN A 228 -21.39 -37.90 3.71
C ASN A 228 -21.28 -36.59 4.48
N LEU A 229 -20.21 -35.83 4.24
CA LEU A 229 -19.99 -34.48 4.77
C LEU A 229 -19.72 -33.48 3.63
N ASP A 230 -20.37 -33.68 2.49
CA ASP A 230 -20.14 -32.88 1.28
C ASP A 230 -20.47 -31.39 1.43
N TRP A 231 -21.36 -31.04 2.37
CA TRP A 231 -21.69 -29.65 2.69
C TRP A 231 -20.45 -28.86 3.14
N LEU A 232 -19.45 -29.53 3.73
CA LEU A 232 -18.18 -28.92 4.12
C LEU A 232 -17.37 -28.49 2.88
N SER A 233 -17.41 -29.29 1.82
CA SER A 233 -16.75 -29.00 0.54
C SER A 233 -17.53 -28.00 -0.32
N THR A 234 -18.86 -28.06 -0.30
CA THR A 234 -19.71 -27.30 -1.23
C THR A 234 -20.25 -25.98 -0.66
N ALA A 235 -20.54 -25.92 0.63
CA ALA A 235 -21.10 -24.73 1.29
C ALA A 235 -20.06 -23.96 2.12
N VAL A 236 -19.16 -24.64 2.83
CA VAL A 236 -18.21 -23.99 3.77
C VAL A 236 -16.91 -23.59 3.11
N ALA A 237 -16.30 -24.48 2.32
CA ALA A 237 -15.00 -24.22 1.71
C ALA A 237 -15.00 -22.97 0.79
N PRO A 238 -16.00 -22.76 -0.09
CA PRO A 238 -15.99 -21.64 -1.05
C PRO A 238 -16.00 -20.22 -0.43
N PRO A 239 -16.84 -19.90 0.59
CA PRO A 239 -16.77 -18.60 1.25
C PRO A 239 -15.45 -18.38 2.01
N ILE A 240 -14.88 -19.43 2.60
CA ILE A 240 -13.57 -19.36 3.27
C ILE A 240 -12.47 -19.06 2.25
N ALA A 241 -12.48 -19.70 1.08
CA ALA A 241 -11.53 -19.44 0.00
C ALA A 241 -11.62 -18.00 -0.51
N CYS A 242 -12.84 -17.47 -0.67
CA CYS A 242 -13.04 -16.09 -1.11
C CYS A 242 -12.53 -15.08 -0.08
N LEU A 243 -12.85 -15.27 1.21
CA LEU A 243 -12.35 -14.42 2.28
C LEU A 243 -10.82 -14.49 2.37
N SER A 244 -10.25 -15.69 2.32
CA SER A 244 -8.80 -15.92 2.27
C SER A 244 -8.16 -15.10 1.14
N ALA A 245 -8.67 -15.20 -0.09
CA ALA A 245 -8.11 -14.49 -1.22
C ALA A 245 -8.21 -12.96 -1.10
N ILE A 246 -9.31 -12.42 -0.57
CA ILE A 246 -9.44 -10.99 -0.30
C ILE A 246 -8.38 -10.54 0.71
N LEU A 247 -8.20 -11.29 1.81
CA LEU A 247 -7.20 -10.98 2.81
C LEU A 247 -5.77 -11.06 2.26
N VAL A 248 -5.47 -12.08 1.45
CA VAL A 248 -4.17 -12.22 0.77
C VAL A 248 -3.93 -11.05 -0.19
N ALA A 249 -4.93 -10.66 -0.98
CA ALA A 249 -4.85 -9.51 -1.89
C ALA A 249 -4.60 -8.20 -1.13
N VAL A 250 -5.36 -7.96 -0.06
CA VAL A 250 -5.15 -6.81 0.84
C VAL A 250 -3.75 -6.85 1.43
N GLY A 251 -3.26 -8.02 1.87
CA GLY A 251 -1.92 -8.20 2.41
C GLY A 251 -0.80 -7.80 1.44
N PHE A 252 -0.97 -8.06 0.14
CA PHE A 252 -0.01 -7.63 -0.90
C PHE A 252 -0.12 -6.14 -1.26
N ILE A 253 -1.33 -5.57 -1.24
CA ILE A 253 -1.59 -4.19 -1.66
C ILE A 253 -1.25 -3.21 -0.54
N LEU A 254 -1.59 -3.52 0.71
CA LEU A 254 -1.55 -2.60 1.84
C LEU A 254 -0.16 -2.00 2.13
N PRO A 255 0.96 -2.76 2.12
CA PRO A 255 2.29 -2.18 2.33
C PRO A 255 2.66 -1.15 1.25
N HIS A 256 2.31 -1.43 -0.01
CA HIS A 256 2.59 -0.54 -1.13
C HIS A 256 1.69 0.69 -1.15
N ALA A 257 0.41 0.52 -0.81
CA ALA A 257 -0.54 1.62 -0.71
C ALA A 257 -0.20 2.54 0.47
N GLY A 258 0.22 1.97 1.60
CA GLY A 258 0.65 2.71 2.79
C GLY A 258 1.86 3.60 2.51
N GLN A 259 2.92 3.07 1.89
CA GLN A 259 4.10 3.85 1.52
C GLN A 259 3.76 4.97 0.52
N TYR A 260 3.03 4.64 -0.55
CA TYR A 260 2.63 5.62 -1.55
C TYR A 260 1.71 6.72 -0.99
N LEU A 261 0.77 6.36 -0.12
CA LEU A 261 -0.14 7.31 0.52
C LEU A 261 0.60 8.17 1.54
N HIS A 262 1.54 7.59 2.29
CA HIS A 262 2.35 8.29 3.27
C HIS A 262 3.25 9.35 2.59
N ASP A 263 3.92 9.00 1.49
CA ASP A 263 4.74 9.95 0.73
C ASP A 263 3.89 11.09 0.15
N ARG A 264 2.73 10.76 -0.43
CA ARG A 264 1.78 11.78 -0.92
C ARG A 264 1.22 12.64 0.19
N TRP A 265 0.93 12.06 1.34
CA TRP A 265 0.45 12.80 2.51
C TRP A 265 1.52 13.78 2.99
N ARG A 266 2.78 13.35 3.08
CA ARG A 266 3.92 14.19 3.43
C ARG A 266 4.10 15.35 2.46
N ILE A 267 4.02 15.09 1.15
CA ILE A 267 4.08 16.14 0.10
C ILE A 267 2.91 17.12 0.25
N ARG A 268 1.70 16.64 0.49
CA ARG A 268 0.51 17.49 0.69
C ARG A 268 0.63 18.32 1.97
N LEU A 269 1.10 17.73 3.05
CA LEU A 269 1.32 18.40 4.32
C LEU A 269 2.38 19.49 4.17
N ALA A 270 3.54 19.18 3.59
CA ALA A 270 4.60 20.15 3.30
C ALA A 270 4.09 21.29 2.42
N HIS A 271 3.31 20.97 1.38
CA HIS A 271 2.70 21.99 0.53
C HIS A 271 1.73 22.89 1.31
N HIS A 272 0.92 22.32 2.21
CA HIS A 272 0.00 23.08 3.06
C HIS A 272 0.72 23.90 4.13
N GLU A 273 1.77 23.35 4.74
CA GLU A 273 2.64 24.03 5.71
C GLU A 273 3.31 25.26 5.12
N LEU A 274 3.70 25.22 3.84
CA LEU A 274 4.27 26.37 3.12
C LEU A 274 3.23 27.42 2.68
N ARG A 275 1.93 27.20 2.92
CA ARG A 275 0.86 28.11 2.46
C ARG A 275 0.95 29.53 3.06
N PRO A 276 1.18 29.73 4.38
CA PRO A 276 1.30 31.07 4.96
C PRO A 276 2.45 31.88 4.35
N LEU A 277 3.63 31.28 4.25
CA LEU A 277 4.79 31.94 3.64
C LEU A 277 4.56 32.21 2.14
N TYR A 278 3.94 31.28 1.41
CA TYR A 278 3.56 31.50 0.01
C TYR A 278 2.60 32.68 -0.16
N GLN A 279 1.61 32.85 0.73
CA GLN A 279 0.66 33.96 0.67
C GLN A 279 1.37 35.31 0.92
N LEU A 280 2.31 35.34 1.87
CA LEU A 280 3.15 36.52 2.13
C LEU A 280 4.05 36.84 0.94
N MET A 281 4.72 35.85 0.34
CA MET A 281 5.56 36.09 -0.85
C MET A 281 4.72 36.55 -2.06
N ARG A 282 3.49 36.04 -2.19
CA ARG A 282 2.56 36.46 -3.25
C ARG A 282 2.13 37.93 -3.12
N SER A 283 1.90 38.43 -1.90
CA SER A 283 1.57 39.85 -1.70
C SER A 283 2.74 40.76 -2.03
N VAL A 284 3.97 40.32 -1.75
CA VAL A 284 5.20 41.08 -2.04
C VAL A 284 5.51 41.14 -3.53
N ASN A 285 5.37 40.02 -4.23
CA ASN A 285 5.72 39.90 -5.65
C ASN A 285 4.65 40.48 -6.60
N GLY A 286 3.43 40.74 -6.11
CA GLY A 286 2.31 41.22 -6.93
C GLY A 286 1.66 40.15 -7.82
N GLY A 287 2.17 38.93 -7.81
CA GLY A 287 1.67 37.81 -8.58
C GLY A 287 2.17 36.47 -8.03
N GLY A 288 1.35 35.43 -8.15
CA GLY A 288 1.68 34.08 -7.70
C GLY A 288 2.10 33.16 -8.84
N ILE A 289 2.42 31.92 -8.51
CA ILE A 289 2.74 30.88 -9.49
C ILE A 289 1.48 30.59 -10.34
N PRO A 290 1.58 30.56 -11.68
CA PRO A 290 0.45 30.20 -12.53
C PRO A 290 -0.03 28.77 -12.22
N PHE A 291 -1.35 28.61 -12.12
CA PHE A 291 -1.96 27.33 -11.77
C PHE A 291 -1.85 26.35 -12.94
N ALA A 292 -1.01 25.32 -12.78
CA ALA A 292 -0.89 24.26 -13.76
C ALA A 292 -1.76 23.04 -13.37
N LEU A 293 -2.91 22.89 -14.04
CA LEU A 293 -3.85 21.78 -13.83
C LEU A 293 -3.18 20.40 -13.92
N ARG A 294 -2.23 20.21 -14.84
CA ARG A 294 -1.54 18.93 -15.10
C ARG A 294 -0.24 18.70 -14.28
N ALA A 295 0.15 19.61 -13.39
CA ALA A 295 1.37 19.43 -12.59
C ALA A 295 1.17 18.40 -11.47
N THR A 296 2.11 17.47 -11.30
CA THR A 296 2.11 16.49 -10.20
C THR A 296 2.24 17.18 -8.83
N PRO A 297 1.80 16.55 -7.73
CA PRO A 297 1.96 17.10 -6.38
C PRO A 297 3.43 17.43 -6.04
N GLU A 298 4.40 16.62 -6.45
CA GLU A 298 5.83 16.94 -6.24
C GLU A 298 6.22 18.20 -6.99
N LEU A 299 5.83 18.32 -8.26
CA LEU A 299 6.14 19.49 -9.07
C LEU A 299 5.49 20.77 -8.52
N ARG A 300 4.28 20.66 -7.96
CA ARG A 300 3.61 21.78 -7.27
C ARG A 300 4.33 22.19 -5.99
N LEU A 301 4.89 21.23 -5.24
CA LEU A 301 5.70 21.51 -4.06
C LEU A 301 7.01 22.21 -4.47
N ILE A 302 7.76 21.63 -5.42
CA ILE A 302 9.02 22.20 -5.93
C ILE A 302 8.81 23.62 -6.44
N ARG A 303 7.79 23.85 -7.29
CA ARG A 303 7.50 25.21 -7.79
C ARG A 303 7.18 26.20 -6.67
N ARG A 304 6.47 25.76 -5.62
CA ARG A 304 6.17 26.61 -4.45
C ARG A 304 7.44 26.93 -3.66
N GLU A 305 8.32 25.95 -3.45
CA GLU A 305 9.59 26.16 -2.76
C GLU A 305 10.53 27.08 -3.55
N THR A 306 10.65 26.85 -4.87
CA THR A 306 11.44 27.71 -5.76
C THR A 306 10.92 29.14 -5.73
N PHE A 307 9.62 29.35 -5.92
CA PHE A 307 9.02 30.70 -5.86
C PHE A 307 9.26 31.40 -4.51
N ILE A 308 9.11 30.67 -3.39
CA ILE A 308 9.37 31.25 -2.07
C ILE A 308 10.83 31.70 -1.96
N ARG A 309 11.77 30.85 -2.39
CA ARG A 309 13.21 31.17 -2.37
C ARG A 309 13.54 32.36 -3.28
N ASP A 310 12.96 32.40 -4.48
CA ASP A 310 13.18 33.47 -5.47
C ASP A 310 12.66 34.83 -4.97
N VAL A 311 11.57 34.86 -4.19
CA VAL A 311 11.05 36.11 -3.61
C VAL A 311 11.77 36.49 -2.32
N LEU A 312 12.20 35.50 -1.52
CA LEU A 312 13.00 35.72 -0.30
C LEU A 312 14.38 36.30 -0.61
N LEU A 313 15.01 35.88 -1.71
CA LEU A 313 16.38 36.26 -2.02
C LEU A 313 16.55 37.77 -2.28
N PRO A 314 15.64 38.47 -2.98
CA PRO A 314 15.63 39.94 -3.00
C PRO A 314 15.20 40.59 -1.69
N LEU A 315 14.31 39.96 -0.90
CA LEU A 315 13.84 40.48 0.39
C LEU A 315 14.94 40.48 1.46
N ALA A 316 15.90 39.57 1.34
CA ALA A 316 17.11 39.47 2.15
C ALA A 316 17.76 40.83 2.46
N ARG A 317 17.81 41.72 1.46
CA ARG A 317 18.45 43.04 1.58
C ARG A 317 17.79 43.97 2.61
N PHE A 318 16.52 43.69 2.94
CA PHE A 318 15.72 44.48 3.88
C PHE A 318 15.67 43.83 5.27
N VAL A 319 16.39 42.73 5.47
CA VAL A 319 16.45 42.04 6.77
C VAL A 319 17.48 42.73 7.67
N ASP A 320 16.99 43.25 8.79
CA ASP A 320 17.81 43.78 9.89
C ASP A 320 18.20 42.64 10.85
N GLU A 321 19.48 42.27 10.82
CA GLU A 321 20.02 41.16 11.60
C GLU A 321 20.03 41.45 13.12
N GLU A 322 20.22 42.70 13.52
CA GLU A 322 20.20 43.09 14.93
C GLU A 322 18.78 42.96 15.50
N ARG A 323 17.78 43.29 14.69
CA ARG A 323 16.37 43.09 15.04
C ARG A 323 15.96 41.62 15.06
N ARG A 324 16.51 40.80 14.15
CA ARG A 324 16.36 39.33 14.18
C ARG A 324 16.93 38.76 15.48
N ARG A 325 18.14 39.15 15.88
CA ARG A 325 18.78 38.71 17.14
C ARG A 325 17.94 39.08 18.36
N ARG A 326 17.45 40.33 18.45
CA ARG A 326 16.55 40.75 19.55
C ARG A 326 15.25 39.96 19.60
N SER A 327 14.68 39.65 18.44
CA SER A 327 13.46 38.83 18.37
C SER A 327 13.71 37.39 18.83
N TYR A 328 14.90 36.86 18.56
CA TYR A 328 15.33 35.55 19.07
C TYR A 328 15.50 35.57 20.60
N ASP A 329 16.20 36.57 21.15
CA ASP A 329 16.40 36.70 22.60
C ASP A 329 15.07 36.90 23.32
N ALA A 330 14.15 37.69 22.74
CA ALA A 330 12.79 37.86 23.25
C ALA A 330 11.99 36.56 23.24
N ALA A 331 12.10 35.74 22.17
CA ALA A 331 11.43 34.44 22.08
C ALA A 331 11.98 33.43 23.11
N VAL A 332 13.31 33.41 23.31
CA VAL A 332 13.94 32.58 24.35
C VAL A 332 13.50 33.03 25.75
N ALA A 333 13.42 34.35 25.99
CA ALA A 333 12.96 34.91 27.26
C ALA A 333 11.47 34.61 27.55
N LEU A 334 10.67 34.25 26.55
CA LEU A 334 9.29 33.75 26.70
C LEU A 334 9.24 32.24 26.99
N GLY A 335 10.38 31.57 27.15
CA GLY A 335 10.46 30.13 27.44
C GLY A 335 10.24 29.25 26.22
N LEU A 336 10.31 29.80 25.00
CA LEU A 336 10.13 28.99 23.78
C LEU A 336 11.38 28.13 23.51
N PRO A 337 11.22 26.88 23.05
CA PRO A 337 12.33 26.02 22.67
C PRO A 337 13.19 26.67 21.58
N THR A 338 14.51 26.47 21.63
CA THR A 338 15.51 27.09 20.74
C THR A 338 15.12 27.04 19.26
N GLN A 339 14.66 25.88 18.77
CA GLN A 339 14.29 25.72 17.36
C GLN A 339 13.04 26.54 16.98
N ARG A 340 12.08 26.66 17.90
CA ARG A 340 10.87 27.48 17.70
C ARG A 340 11.21 28.96 17.79
N ALA A 341 12.06 29.36 18.73
CA ALA A 341 12.54 30.73 18.87
C ALA A 341 13.26 31.22 17.60
N LYS A 342 14.15 30.40 17.01
CA LYS A 342 14.80 30.70 15.72
C LYS A 342 13.80 30.92 14.59
N ALA A 343 12.83 30.00 14.46
CA ALA A 343 11.81 30.08 13.42
C ALA A 343 10.91 31.34 13.57
N LEU A 344 10.57 31.70 14.82
CA LEU A 344 9.76 32.88 15.11
C LEU A 344 10.53 34.18 14.84
N ALA A 345 11.81 34.25 15.24
CA ALA A 345 12.67 35.38 14.95
C ALA A 345 12.85 35.60 13.44
N ALA A 346 13.03 34.51 12.67
CA ALA A 346 13.09 34.55 11.22
C ALA A 346 11.75 35.06 10.61
N ALA A 347 10.62 34.60 11.12
CA ALA A 347 9.29 35.05 10.67
C ALA A 347 9.07 36.55 10.94
N VAL A 348 9.44 37.04 12.13
CA VAL A 348 9.38 38.46 12.49
C VAL A 348 10.27 39.29 11.57
N ALA A 349 11.51 38.85 11.35
CA ALA A 349 12.47 39.55 10.50
C ALA A 349 11.99 39.66 9.04
N ILE A 350 11.36 38.61 8.50
CA ILE A 350 10.77 38.68 7.14
C ILE A 350 9.56 39.59 7.08
N LEU A 351 8.66 39.58 8.08
CA LEU A 351 7.53 40.51 8.11
C LEU A 351 8.02 41.97 8.16
N ASP A 352 9.03 42.25 8.99
CA ASP A 352 9.64 43.57 9.09
C ASP A 352 10.36 43.97 7.80
N ALA A 353 11.02 43.03 7.12
CA ALA A 353 11.65 43.24 5.81
C ALA A 353 10.61 43.53 4.71
N VAL A 354 9.44 42.90 4.77
CA VAL A 354 8.30 43.20 3.87
C VAL A 354 7.79 44.62 4.12
N ASP A 355 7.63 45.02 5.39
CA ASP A 355 7.22 46.36 5.78
C ASP A 355 8.28 47.43 5.45
N ALA A 356 9.57 47.06 5.49
CA ALA A 356 10.67 47.94 5.08
C ALA A 356 10.72 48.10 3.56
N ARG A 357 10.54 47.01 2.80
CA ARG A 357 10.49 47.04 1.33
C ARG A 357 9.30 47.83 0.79
N SER A 358 8.13 47.75 1.42
CA SER A 358 6.97 48.54 1.02
C SER A 358 7.23 50.05 1.17
N ARG A 359 7.93 50.44 2.25
CA ARG A 359 8.39 51.82 2.50
C ARG A 359 9.54 52.24 1.58
N ALA A 360 10.50 51.36 1.31
CA ALA A 360 11.65 51.61 0.45
C ALA A 360 11.33 51.59 -1.05
N ARG A 361 10.12 51.16 -1.45
CA ARG A 361 9.64 51.39 -2.83
C ARG A 361 9.50 52.89 -3.16
N GLU A 362 9.69 53.77 -2.18
CA GLU A 362 9.82 55.23 -2.29
C GLU A 362 11.27 55.76 -2.09
N GLY A 363 12.28 54.89 -1.91
CA GLY A 363 13.68 55.29 -1.75
C GLY A 363 14.65 54.09 -1.71
N ASP A 364 15.66 54.11 -2.60
CA ASP A 364 16.57 52.99 -2.87
C ASP A 364 17.52 52.69 -1.68
N GLY A 365 17.75 51.41 -1.39
CA GLY A 365 18.48 50.96 -0.22
C GLY A 365 19.32 49.71 -0.48
N THR A 366 20.64 49.88 -0.36
CA THR A 366 21.70 48.88 -0.55
C THR A 366 22.15 48.25 0.76
N GLY A 367 22.17 46.92 0.82
CA GLY A 367 22.83 46.16 1.89
C GLY A 367 22.64 44.66 1.69
N GLY A 368 23.73 43.91 1.50
CA GLY A 368 23.70 42.45 1.36
C GLY A 368 24.01 41.77 2.68
N THR A 369 23.06 40.99 3.21
CA THR A 369 23.18 40.22 4.47
C THR A 369 23.25 38.72 4.19
N ASP A 370 23.93 37.95 5.05
CA ASP A 370 23.98 36.49 4.97
C ASP A 370 22.60 35.87 5.23
N THR A 371 22.10 35.14 4.24
CA THR A 371 20.72 34.60 4.20
C THR A 371 20.66 33.08 4.11
N THR A 372 21.81 32.43 4.31
CA THR A 372 21.96 30.99 4.19
C THR A 372 21.08 30.22 5.20
N GLU A 373 20.87 30.78 6.40
CA GLU A 373 20.03 30.19 7.45
C GLU A 373 18.51 30.36 7.15
N LEU A 374 18.10 31.52 6.64
CA LEU A 374 16.70 31.83 6.28
C LEU A 374 16.19 30.96 5.12
N LEU A 375 17.05 30.71 4.13
CA LEU A 375 16.71 29.87 2.98
C LEU A 375 16.70 28.38 3.34
N ARG A 376 17.39 27.95 4.40
CA ARG A 376 17.44 26.53 4.79
C ARG A 376 16.12 26.07 5.42
N ASP A 377 15.50 26.91 6.25
CA ASP A 377 14.40 26.52 7.13
C ASP A 377 13.02 27.15 6.79
N ILE A 378 12.71 27.30 5.49
CA ILE A 378 11.45 27.89 5.00
C ILE A 378 10.18 27.20 5.57
N GLY A 379 10.25 25.90 5.86
CA GLY A 379 9.13 25.15 6.46
C GLY A 379 8.88 25.53 7.91
N ALA A 380 9.92 25.67 8.73
CA ALA A 380 9.80 26.08 10.13
C ALA A 380 9.30 27.53 10.24
N MET A 381 9.84 28.43 9.40
CA MET A 381 9.40 29.81 9.32
C MET A 381 7.92 29.93 8.88
N SER A 382 7.49 29.17 7.88
CA SER A 382 6.10 29.16 7.43
C SER A 382 5.12 28.66 8.50
N ARG A 383 5.56 27.72 9.36
CA ARG A 383 4.77 27.30 10.53
C ARG A 383 4.67 28.41 11.58
N ALA A 384 5.79 29.07 11.91
CA ALA A 384 5.79 30.19 12.85
C ALA A 384 4.89 31.36 12.40
N LEU A 385 4.78 31.60 11.09
CA LEU A 385 3.85 32.60 10.52
C LEU A 385 2.36 32.32 10.80
N ARG A 386 1.98 31.11 11.25
CA ARG A 386 0.60 30.81 11.66
C ARG A 386 0.28 31.30 13.08
N ASP A 387 1.29 31.48 13.92
CA ASP A 387 1.14 31.78 15.33
C ASP A 387 1.19 33.31 15.55
N ALA A 388 0.13 34.00 15.14
CA ALA A 388 0.06 35.47 15.15
C ALA A 388 0.19 36.09 16.55
N GLU A 389 -0.23 35.37 17.61
CA GLU A 389 -0.10 35.81 19.00
C GLU A 389 1.34 35.77 19.48
N ASP A 390 2.06 34.67 19.21
CA ASP A 390 3.50 34.55 19.54
C ASP A 390 4.32 35.63 18.82
N ILE A 391 4.00 35.92 17.55
CA ILE A 391 4.65 36.98 16.77
C ILE A 391 4.43 38.35 17.43
N ARG A 392 3.22 38.63 17.92
CA ARG A 392 2.91 39.89 18.63
C ARG A 392 3.66 39.96 19.96
N ALA A 393 3.63 38.89 20.75
CA ALA A 393 4.31 38.83 22.05
C ALA A 393 5.83 39.04 21.90
N VAL A 394 6.46 38.41 20.89
CA VAL A 394 7.89 38.61 20.60
C VAL A 394 8.17 40.04 20.15
N ARG A 395 7.34 40.61 19.25
CA ARG A 395 7.51 42.01 18.80
C ARG A 395 7.35 43.01 19.93
N GLU A 396 6.38 42.82 20.82
CA GLU A 396 6.16 43.68 22.00
C GLU A 396 7.35 43.61 22.96
N ARG A 397 7.82 42.39 23.27
CA ARG A 397 8.94 42.21 24.19
C ARG A 397 10.27 42.69 23.62
N ALA A 398 10.52 42.47 22.34
CA ALA A 398 11.70 42.99 21.64
C ALA A 398 11.70 44.53 21.61
N ARG A 399 10.53 45.19 21.51
CA ARG A 399 10.40 46.66 21.61
C ARG A 399 10.67 47.16 23.03
N VAL A 400 10.21 46.45 24.06
CA VAL A 400 10.46 46.80 25.46
C VAL A 400 11.95 46.72 25.79
N GLN A 401 12.70 45.77 25.23
CA GLN A 401 14.16 45.68 25.34
C GLN A 401 14.92 46.85 24.69
N VAL A 402 14.31 47.60 23.77
CA VAL A 402 14.92 48.82 23.20
C VAL A 402 14.80 50.01 24.17
N ARG A 403 13.83 49.97 25.08
CA ARG A 403 13.47 51.10 25.94
C ARG A 403 14.22 51.24 27.29
N PRO A 404 15.11 50.35 27.78
CA PRO A 404 15.71 50.56 29.11
C PRO A 404 17.03 51.35 29.18
N ASP A 405 17.80 51.55 28.10
CA ASP A 405 19.20 52.05 28.24
C ASP A 405 19.57 53.35 27.50
N ASP A 406 18.65 53.98 26.74
CA ASP A 406 18.99 55.16 25.91
C ASP A 406 18.68 56.53 26.55
N VAL A 407 18.47 56.58 27.87
CA VAL A 407 18.45 57.86 28.61
C VAL A 407 19.71 58.00 29.44
N ARG A 408 20.85 58.22 28.77
CA ARG A 408 21.96 58.94 29.40
C ARG A 408 21.55 60.39 29.56
N VAL A 409 21.19 60.76 30.78
CA VAL A 409 21.06 62.16 31.21
C VAL A 409 22.46 62.79 31.07
N PRO A 410 22.64 63.87 30.29
CA PRO A 410 23.84 64.68 30.38
C PRO A 410 23.80 65.50 31.67
N ASN A 411 24.95 65.56 32.36
CA ASN A 411 25.22 66.22 33.65
C ASN A 411 24.35 67.42 34.01
#